data_AF-A0A1A8Z7P0-F1
#
_entry.id   AF-A0A1A8Z7P0-F1
#
_cell.length_a   1.000
_cell.length_b   1.000
_cell.length_c   1.000
_cell.angle_alpha   90.00
_cell.angle_beta   90.00
_cell.angle_gamma   90.00
#
_symmetry.space_group_name_H-M   'P 1'
#
loop_
_entity.id
_entity.type
_entity.pdbx_description
1 polymer ?
#
loop_
_entity_poly.entity_id
_entity_poly.type
_entity_poly.pdbx_seq_one_letter_code
_entity_poly.pdbx_strand_id
1 'polypeptide(L)'
;MQSGRTPERLTKRGLVAVSHAIERAALVTAEDGPLVVLALFQRLPYFERERAVYERIAGRAAVTVVGMVGATPAELPAGAYPVLLDEAEELAREWSVVALTPRFGATLVAYDRGDVAPAATLEAGRLFDGHWGFRRDEALHEVIRLRERLAERLPAVARARLDEVVARVRDIPAGPGESRAEAAIRMLAARGERARRPEPADAPTGLLDEPGLRRWTGVDGVTAAGTLPVAVVGVRVDEPAGAPERFGRRSAAREGQAVLGAVTGVLRPVDRAVRLADNEFLLILPALTEPQAVAVVERLRAAVAGLARGYPFVDFAVHAALTVTARRPLPVAQVRDAVRWAVREGVPVATFAPEHAAAGTF
;
A
#
# COMPACT_ATOMS: atom_id res chain seq x y z
N MET A 1 19.24 -21.01 7.59
CA MET A 1 19.35 -20.39 8.93
C MET A 1 18.76 -18.99 8.83
N GLN A 2 17.67 -18.70 9.55
CA GLN A 2 17.08 -17.37 9.60
C GLN A 2 18.13 -16.38 10.13
N SER A 3 18.40 -15.32 9.37
CA SER A 3 19.10 -14.14 9.87
C SER A 3 18.41 -13.71 11.16
N GLY A 4 19.12 -13.73 12.29
CA GLY A 4 18.59 -13.54 13.65
C GLY A 4 18.11 -12.11 13.96
N ARG A 5 17.65 -11.36 12.96
CA ARG A 5 17.16 -9.99 13.11
C ARG A 5 15.63 -10.01 13.22
N THR A 6 15.11 -9.55 14.36
CA THR A 6 13.65 -9.40 14.55
C THR A 6 13.13 -8.39 13.52
N PRO A 7 12.12 -8.74 12.71
CA PRO A 7 11.50 -7.81 11.77
C PRO A 7 10.99 -6.56 12.52
N GLU A 8 11.31 -5.39 12.00
CA GLU A 8 10.80 -4.11 12.49
C GLU A 8 9.60 -3.66 11.64
N ARG A 9 8.64 -3.01 12.28
CA ARG A 9 7.49 -2.42 11.58
C ARG A 9 7.92 -1.11 10.95
N LEU A 10 7.74 -1.00 9.64
CA LEU A 10 8.19 0.11 8.81
C LEU A 10 7.02 0.75 8.06
N THR A 11 7.10 2.05 7.84
CA THR A 11 6.16 2.79 6.98
C THR A 11 6.70 2.87 5.56
N LYS A 12 5.82 3.01 4.55
CA LYS A 12 6.24 3.23 3.15
C LYS A 12 7.26 4.36 3.03
N ARG A 13 7.05 5.47 3.75
CA ARG A 13 7.93 6.65 3.72
C ARG A 13 9.32 6.35 4.29
N GLY A 14 9.40 5.60 5.40
CA GLY A 14 10.68 5.14 5.95
C GLY A 14 11.42 4.24 4.97
N LEU A 15 10.71 3.30 4.34
CA LEU A 15 11.27 2.43 3.31
C LEU A 15 11.79 3.19 2.09
N VAL A 16 11.04 4.19 1.58
CA VAL A 16 11.51 5.07 0.49
C VAL A 16 12.81 5.77 0.89
N ALA A 17 12.90 6.29 2.11
CA ALA A 17 14.09 6.98 2.57
C ALA A 17 15.32 6.06 2.63
N VAL A 18 15.15 4.82 3.12
CA VAL A 18 16.20 3.81 3.16
C VAL A 18 16.58 3.35 1.75
N SER A 19 15.61 3.07 0.88
CA SER A 19 15.83 2.72 -0.54
C SER A 19 16.68 3.77 -1.24
N HIS A 20 16.30 5.04 -1.13
CA HIS A 20 17.07 6.16 -1.68
C HIS A 20 18.47 6.28 -1.07
N ALA A 21 18.64 5.98 0.22
CA ALA A 21 19.97 6.00 0.83
C ALA A 21 20.87 4.89 0.26
N ILE A 22 20.34 3.70 0.06
CA ILE A 22 21.04 2.57 -0.57
C ILE A 22 21.40 2.89 -2.02
N GLU A 23 20.44 3.37 -2.80
CA GLU A 23 20.63 3.73 -4.21
C GLU A 23 21.66 4.85 -4.38
N ARG A 24 21.61 5.88 -3.53
CA ARG A 24 22.63 6.93 -3.52
C ARG A 24 24.00 6.37 -3.15
N ALA A 25 24.09 5.53 -2.12
CA ALA A 25 25.35 4.90 -1.72
C ALA A 25 25.93 4.03 -2.85
N ALA A 26 25.09 3.27 -3.55
CA ALA A 26 25.50 2.46 -4.71
C ALA A 26 26.01 3.32 -5.87
N LEU A 27 25.50 4.56 -6.02
CA LEU A 27 25.97 5.51 -7.02
C LEU A 27 27.20 6.32 -6.58
N VAL A 28 27.58 6.32 -5.29
CA VAL A 28 28.83 6.95 -4.88
C VAL A 28 29.98 6.12 -5.43
N THR A 29 30.70 6.71 -6.38
CA THR A 29 31.86 6.10 -7.02
C THR A 29 32.95 5.85 -5.99
N ALA A 30 33.32 4.59 -5.82
CA ALA A 30 34.51 4.18 -5.11
C ALA A 30 35.19 3.07 -5.90
N GLU A 31 36.50 2.93 -5.72
CA GLU A 31 37.34 1.85 -6.24
C GLU A 31 37.01 0.50 -5.55
N ASP A 32 35.73 0.21 -5.41
CA ASP A 32 35.20 -0.87 -4.58
C ASP A 32 35.10 -2.21 -5.33
N GLY A 33 35.31 -2.20 -6.65
CA GLY A 33 35.15 -3.35 -7.52
C GLY A 33 33.75 -3.48 -8.14
N PRO A 34 33.40 -4.64 -8.71
CA PRO A 34 32.14 -4.81 -9.44
C PRO A 34 30.93 -4.68 -8.52
N LEU A 35 29.98 -3.81 -8.89
CA LEU A 35 28.74 -3.58 -8.18
C LEU A 35 27.63 -4.49 -8.68
N VAL A 36 26.91 -5.10 -7.75
CA VAL A 36 25.64 -5.80 -7.97
C VAL A 36 24.53 -5.01 -7.31
N VAL A 37 23.43 -4.79 -8.03
CA VAL A 37 22.18 -4.26 -7.48
C VAL A 37 21.02 -5.18 -7.83
N LEU A 38 20.22 -5.57 -6.83
CA LEU A 38 18.94 -6.24 -7.03
C LEU A 38 17.85 -5.40 -6.39
N ALA A 39 16.82 -5.07 -7.15
CA ALA A 39 15.66 -4.33 -6.66
C ALA A 39 14.36 -5.02 -7.06
N LEU A 40 13.50 -5.30 -6.08
CA LEU A 40 12.16 -5.84 -6.28
C LEU A 40 11.14 -4.73 -6.04
N PHE A 41 10.39 -4.41 -7.09
CA PHE A 41 9.29 -3.47 -7.06
C PHE A 41 7.97 -4.24 -6.99
N GLN A 42 7.14 -3.88 -6.02
CA GLN A 42 5.86 -4.56 -5.86
C GLN A 42 4.91 -4.33 -7.03
N ARG A 43 5.08 -3.25 -7.82
CA ARG A 43 4.23 -2.90 -8.98
C ARG A 43 5.01 -2.03 -9.98
N LEU A 44 4.66 -2.14 -11.26
CA LEU A 44 5.26 -1.35 -12.36
C LEU A 44 5.24 0.18 -12.13
N PRO A 45 4.13 0.82 -11.68
CA PRO A 45 4.13 2.27 -11.45
C PRO A 45 5.13 2.75 -10.38
N TYR A 46 5.59 1.86 -9.49
CA TYR A 46 6.66 2.21 -8.54
C TYR A 46 8.03 2.22 -9.22
N PHE A 47 8.28 1.29 -10.14
CA PHE A 47 9.51 1.29 -10.92
C PHE A 47 9.58 2.48 -11.87
N GLU A 48 8.49 2.85 -12.53
CA GLU A 48 8.45 3.98 -13.48
C GLU A 48 8.90 5.30 -12.83
N ARG A 49 8.52 5.52 -11.57
CA ARG A 49 8.96 6.69 -10.78
C ARG A 49 10.46 6.71 -10.53
N GLU A 50 11.08 5.53 -10.39
CA GLU A 50 12.51 5.36 -10.10
C GLU A 50 13.35 5.04 -11.35
N ARG A 51 12.74 4.98 -12.54
CA ARG A 51 13.39 4.53 -13.79
C ARG A 51 14.72 5.23 -14.04
N ALA A 52 14.77 6.55 -13.88
CA ALA A 52 15.97 7.35 -14.10
C ALA A 52 17.10 7.06 -13.09
N VAL A 53 16.77 6.62 -11.87
CA VAL A 53 17.76 6.18 -10.87
C VAL A 53 18.35 4.84 -11.31
N TYR A 54 17.51 3.89 -11.70
CA TYR A 54 17.94 2.56 -12.12
C TYR A 54 18.69 2.55 -13.45
N GLU A 55 18.43 3.51 -14.33
CA GLU A 55 19.25 3.74 -15.51
C GLU A 55 20.68 4.14 -15.16
N ARG A 56 20.86 5.07 -14.21
CA ARG A 56 22.19 5.44 -13.73
C ARG A 56 22.90 4.30 -13.01
N ILE A 57 22.16 3.49 -12.25
CA ILE A 57 22.71 2.31 -11.57
C ILE A 57 23.15 1.27 -12.61
N ALA A 58 22.30 0.95 -13.57
CA ALA A 58 22.60 -0.02 -14.63
C ALA A 58 23.79 0.38 -15.48
N GLY A 59 23.98 1.69 -15.73
CA GLY A 59 25.15 2.21 -16.43
C GLY A 59 26.49 2.08 -15.66
N ARG A 60 26.46 1.74 -14.36
CA ARG A 60 27.65 1.61 -13.50
C ARG A 60 27.86 0.23 -12.91
N ALA A 61 26.77 -0.49 -12.64
CA ALA A 61 26.80 -1.80 -12.02
C ALA A 61 27.28 -2.87 -13.02
N ALA A 62 27.98 -3.88 -12.50
CA ALA A 62 28.28 -5.08 -13.27
C ALA A 62 27.01 -5.89 -13.56
N VAL A 63 26.04 -5.87 -12.63
CA VAL A 63 24.70 -6.46 -12.79
C VAL A 63 23.68 -5.60 -12.08
N THR A 64 22.59 -5.28 -12.77
CA THR A 64 21.37 -4.73 -12.16
C THR A 64 20.20 -5.66 -12.47
N VAL A 65 19.55 -6.20 -11.44
CA VAL A 65 18.33 -7.00 -11.58
C VAL A 65 17.15 -6.19 -11.05
N VAL A 66 16.09 -6.08 -11.86
CA VAL A 66 14.86 -5.37 -11.49
C VAL A 66 13.69 -6.35 -11.55
N GLY A 67 13.24 -6.80 -10.40
CA GLY A 67 12.03 -7.62 -10.27
C GLY A 67 10.78 -6.75 -10.20
N MET A 68 9.69 -7.15 -10.85
CA MET A 68 8.41 -6.43 -10.76
C MET A 68 7.21 -7.35 -10.97
N VAL A 69 6.10 -6.98 -10.33
CA VAL A 69 4.81 -7.65 -10.53
C VAL A 69 4.05 -6.98 -11.67
N GLY A 70 3.55 -7.80 -12.59
CA GLY A 70 2.74 -7.36 -13.74
C GLY A 70 3.47 -7.54 -15.06
N ALA A 71 3.20 -6.65 -16.02
CA ALA A 71 3.76 -6.71 -17.36
C ALA A 71 5.18 -6.14 -17.43
N THR A 72 5.94 -6.57 -18.44
CA THR A 72 7.23 -5.96 -18.78
C THR A 72 7.02 -4.48 -19.14
N PRO A 73 7.85 -3.55 -18.61
CA PRO A 73 7.82 -2.17 -19.06
C PRO A 73 8.14 -2.10 -20.55
N ALA A 74 7.54 -1.15 -21.26
CA ALA A 74 7.83 -0.94 -22.69
C ALA A 74 9.32 -0.63 -22.95
N GLU A 75 9.99 0.03 -22.01
CA GLU A 75 11.41 0.38 -22.08
C GLU A 75 12.09 0.12 -20.73
N LEU A 76 13.06 -0.81 -20.73
CA LEU A 76 13.93 -1.06 -19.59
C LEU A 76 15.28 -0.38 -19.80
N PRO A 77 15.94 0.09 -18.71
CA PRO A 77 17.26 0.66 -18.84
C PRO A 77 18.26 -0.35 -19.43
N ALA A 78 19.09 0.11 -20.35
CA ALA A 78 20.15 -0.72 -20.93
C ALA A 78 21.07 -1.26 -19.81
N GLY A 79 21.34 -2.57 -19.83
CA GLY A 79 22.15 -3.24 -18.81
C GLY A 79 21.40 -3.69 -17.56
N ALA A 80 20.11 -3.36 -17.42
CA ALA A 80 19.24 -3.93 -16.39
C ALA A 80 18.56 -5.23 -16.89
N TYR A 81 18.47 -6.23 -16.02
CA TYR A 81 17.79 -7.49 -16.27
C TYR A 81 16.43 -7.50 -15.58
N PRO A 82 15.31 -7.49 -16.32
CA PRO A 82 14.00 -7.56 -15.72
C PRO A 82 13.70 -8.98 -15.22
N VAL A 83 12.96 -9.09 -14.13
CA VAL A 83 12.34 -10.34 -13.71
C VAL A 83 10.87 -10.09 -13.42
N LEU A 84 9.98 -10.79 -14.13
CA LEU A 84 8.56 -10.73 -13.84
C LEU A 84 8.22 -11.67 -12.69
N LEU A 85 7.40 -11.18 -11.78
CA LEU A 85 6.86 -11.92 -10.64
C LEU A 85 5.35 -12.09 -10.84
N ASP A 86 4.84 -13.30 -10.61
CA ASP A 86 3.40 -13.54 -10.54
C ASP A 86 2.80 -12.91 -9.27
N GLU A 87 1.56 -12.41 -9.34
CA GLU A 87 0.90 -11.76 -8.20
C GLU A 87 0.71 -12.68 -6.97
N ALA A 88 0.62 -14.00 -7.20
CA ALA A 88 0.44 -15.00 -6.16
C ALA A 88 1.76 -15.36 -5.44
N GLU A 89 2.91 -14.99 -5.99
CA GLU A 89 4.21 -15.30 -5.39
C GLU A 89 4.47 -14.46 -4.14
N GLU A 90 5.18 -15.04 -3.17
CA GLU A 90 5.61 -14.35 -1.95
C GLU A 90 6.44 -13.09 -2.27
N LEU A 91 7.32 -13.18 -3.28
CA LEU A 91 8.17 -12.08 -3.73
C LEU A 91 7.37 -10.89 -4.29
N ALA A 92 6.12 -11.09 -4.72
CA ALA A 92 5.28 -10.00 -5.21
C ALA A 92 4.92 -8.99 -4.10
N ARG A 93 4.95 -9.43 -2.85
CA ARG A 93 4.71 -8.59 -1.67
C ARG A 93 6.00 -8.06 -1.06
N GLU A 94 7.15 -8.56 -1.51
CA GLU A 94 8.46 -8.16 -1.05
C GLU A 94 8.91 -6.88 -1.78
N TRP A 95 9.35 -5.90 -1.00
CA TRP A 95 10.16 -4.80 -1.46
C TRP A 95 11.59 -5.05 -1.00
N SER A 96 12.47 -5.32 -1.95
CA SER A 96 13.89 -5.51 -1.69
C SER A 96 14.73 -4.52 -2.48
N VAL A 97 15.77 -3.98 -1.87
CA VAL A 97 16.86 -3.25 -2.54
C VAL A 97 18.16 -3.69 -1.90
N VAL A 98 19.00 -4.34 -2.70
CA VAL A 98 20.28 -4.89 -2.25
C VAL A 98 21.36 -4.34 -3.14
N ALA A 99 22.39 -3.76 -2.53
CA ALA A 99 23.59 -3.31 -3.22
C ALA A 99 24.80 -4.02 -2.60
N LEU A 100 25.68 -4.56 -3.46
CA LEU A 100 26.84 -5.32 -3.02
C LEU A 100 28.06 -5.02 -3.89
N THR A 101 29.17 -4.71 -3.22
CA THR A 101 30.51 -4.68 -3.79
C THR A 101 31.46 -5.43 -2.84
N PRO A 102 32.70 -5.72 -3.27
CA PRO A 102 33.76 -6.17 -2.37
C PRO A 102 34.00 -5.33 -1.12
N ARG A 103 33.62 -4.04 -1.09
CA ARG A 103 33.92 -3.13 0.05
C ARG A 103 32.70 -2.43 0.66
N PHE A 104 31.54 -2.58 0.04
CA PHE A 104 30.28 -2.00 0.47
C PHE A 104 29.14 -3.02 0.36
N GLY A 105 28.20 -2.97 1.29
CA GLY A 105 26.98 -3.75 1.18
C GLY A 105 25.85 -3.05 1.91
N ALA A 106 24.66 -3.08 1.32
CA ALA A 106 23.47 -2.59 1.95
C ALA A 106 22.25 -3.40 1.53
N THR A 107 21.31 -3.52 2.46
CA THR A 107 20.08 -4.29 2.29
C THR A 107 18.91 -3.48 2.77
N LEU A 108 17.82 -3.64 2.04
CA LEU A 108 16.47 -3.40 2.48
C LEU A 108 15.67 -4.61 2.03
N VAL A 109 14.94 -5.23 2.95
CA VAL A 109 13.96 -6.30 2.67
C VAL A 109 12.74 -6.02 3.53
N ALA A 110 11.58 -5.84 2.91
CA ALA A 110 10.35 -5.54 3.61
C ALA A 110 9.14 -6.18 2.92
N TYR A 111 8.26 -6.81 3.69
CA TYR A 111 7.04 -7.43 3.22
C TYR A 111 5.84 -6.54 3.55
N ASP A 112 4.98 -6.29 2.56
CA ASP A 112 3.71 -5.61 2.81
C ASP A 112 2.78 -6.50 3.63
N ARG A 113 2.28 -5.95 4.74
CA ARG A 113 1.33 -6.64 5.62
C ARG A 113 -0.09 -6.67 5.05
N GLY A 114 -0.39 -5.81 4.09
CA GLY A 114 -1.76 -5.51 3.69
C GLY A 114 -2.52 -4.71 4.76
N ASP A 115 -1.80 -4.10 5.71
CA ASP A 115 -2.32 -3.29 6.81
C ASP A 115 -2.04 -1.80 6.58
N VAL A 116 -2.81 -0.92 7.24
CA VAL A 116 -2.60 0.53 7.19
C VAL A 116 -2.59 1.18 8.58
N ALA A 117 -1.78 2.23 8.72
CA ALA A 117 -1.85 3.20 9.79
C ALA A 117 -2.58 4.49 9.33
N PRO A 118 -3.09 5.32 10.25
CA PRO A 118 -3.70 6.60 9.90
C PRO A 118 -2.73 7.49 9.14
N ALA A 119 -3.14 7.94 7.94
CA ALA A 119 -2.34 8.79 7.08
C ALA A 119 -3.23 9.65 6.17
N ALA A 120 -2.60 10.59 5.43
CA ALA A 120 -3.28 11.44 4.46
C ALA A 120 -3.77 10.67 3.20
N THR A 121 -3.11 9.56 2.87
CA THR A 121 -3.45 8.68 1.73
C THR A 121 -3.28 7.22 2.11
N LEU A 122 -3.93 6.31 1.37
CA LEU A 122 -3.75 4.87 1.54
C LEU A 122 -2.30 4.44 1.37
N GLU A 123 -1.62 4.95 0.34
CA GLU A 123 -0.23 4.59 0.06
C GLU A 123 0.71 4.98 1.21
N ALA A 124 0.56 6.18 1.75
CA ALA A 124 1.38 6.67 2.85
C ALA A 124 1.15 5.87 4.15
N GLY A 125 -0.06 5.33 4.34
CA GLY A 125 -0.43 4.55 5.52
C GLY A 125 0.04 3.10 5.51
N ARG A 126 0.50 2.55 4.37
CA ARG A 126 0.89 1.13 4.26
C ARG A 126 1.97 0.74 5.26
N LEU A 127 1.76 -0.41 5.89
CA LEU A 127 2.66 -1.00 6.89
C LEU A 127 3.39 -2.21 6.34
N PHE A 128 4.67 -2.29 6.70
CA PHE A 128 5.57 -3.34 6.26
C PHE A 128 6.27 -3.95 7.46
N ASP A 129 6.60 -5.24 7.36
CA ASP A 129 7.54 -5.89 8.27
C ASP A 129 8.84 -6.16 7.52
N GLY A 130 9.96 -5.73 8.06
CA GLY A 130 11.22 -5.87 7.34
C GLY A 130 12.44 -5.57 8.16
N HIS A 131 13.57 -5.50 7.47
CA HIS A 131 14.83 -5.05 8.02
C HIS A 131 15.64 -4.33 6.94
N TRP A 132 16.56 -3.50 7.38
CA TRP A 132 17.54 -2.85 6.53
C TRP A 132 18.89 -2.73 7.24
N GLY A 133 19.96 -2.60 6.47
CA GLY A 133 21.31 -2.56 6.99
C GLY A 133 22.32 -2.08 5.97
N PHE A 134 23.53 -1.79 6.45
CA PHE A 134 24.66 -1.34 5.63
C PHE A 134 25.89 -2.23 5.84
N ARG A 135 25.64 -3.53 6.01
CA ARG A 135 26.67 -4.54 6.24
C ARG A 135 26.82 -5.44 5.02
N ARG A 136 28.07 -5.75 4.65
CA ARG A 136 28.37 -6.62 3.50
C ARG A 136 27.92 -8.05 3.68
N ASP A 137 28.05 -8.61 4.89
CA ASP A 137 27.59 -9.97 5.14
C ASP A 137 26.09 -10.09 4.95
N GLU A 138 25.29 -9.14 5.45
CA GLU A 138 23.84 -9.12 5.24
C GLU A 138 23.49 -8.97 3.75
N ALA A 139 24.15 -8.06 3.03
CA ALA A 139 23.95 -7.91 1.58
C ALA A 139 24.31 -9.17 0.79
N LEU A 140 25.41 -9.83 1.14
CA LEU A 140 25.81 -11.09 0.53
C LEU A 140 24.75 -12.19 0.73
N HIS A 141 24.21 -12.32 1.94
CA HIS A 141 23.13 -13.30 2.21
C HIS A 141 21.90 -13.02 1.34
N GLU A 142 21.49 -11.76 1.22
CA GLU A 142 20.32 -11.39 0.41
C GLU A 142 20.56 -11.54 -1.10
N VAL A 143 21.76 -11.22 -1.60
CA VAL A 143 22.14 -11.49 -2.99
C VAL A 143 22.06 -13.00 -3.28
N ILE A 144 22.57 -13.85 -2.39
CA ILE A 144 22.51 -15.32 -2.57
C ILE A 144 21.05 -15.79 -2.58
N ARG A 145 20.23 -15.35 -1.61
CA ARG A 145 18.81 -15.73 -1.52
C ARG A 145 18.04 -15.34 -2.78
N LEU A 146 18.19 -14.10 -3.24
CA LEU A 146 17.49 -13.59 -4.42
C LEU A 146 18.00 -14.25 -5.70
N ARG A 147 19.32 -14.47 -5.83
CA ARG A 147 19.88 -15.22 -6.95
C ARG A 147 19.26 -16.60 -7.06
N GLU A 148 19.13 -17.35 -5.97
CA GLU A 148 18.52 -18.68 -5.95
C GLU A 148 17.04 -18.62 -6.33
N ARG A 149 16.28 -17.68 -5.75
CA ARG A 149 14.85 -17.51 -6.04
C ARG A 149 14.56 -17.07 -7.47
N LEU A 150 15.47 -16.32 -8.10
CA LEU A 150 15.29 -15.77 -9.45
C LEU A 150 16.08 -16.55 -10.52
N ALA A 151 16.79 -17.62 -10.16
CA ALA A 151 17.79 -18.27 -11.01
C ALA A 151 17.26 -18.63 -12.41
N GLU A 152 16.13 -19.32 -12.48
CA GLU A 152 15.53 -19.76 -13.75
C GLU A 152 15.01 -18.61 -14.63
N ARG A 153 14.84 -17.42 -14.05
CA ARG A 153 14.34 -16.22 -14.74
C ARG A 153 15.47 -15.30 -15.21
N LEU A 154 16.71 -15.54 -14.77
CA LEU A 154 17.86 -14.70 -15.08
C LEU A 154 18.66 -15.25 -16.28
N PRO A 155 19.02 -14.41 -17.27
CA PRO A 155 19.92 -14.80 -18.34
C PRO A 155 21.25 -15.32 -17.80
N ALA A 156 21.87 -16.28 -18.53
CA ALA A 156 23.12 -16.90 -18.11
C ALA A 156 24.26 -15.89 -17.85
N VAL A 157 24.31 -14.81 -18.65
CA VAL A 157 25.29 -13.72 -18.48
C VAL A 157 25.10 -13.00 -17.14
N ALA A 158 23.85 -12.68 -16.76
CA ALA A 158 23.55 -12.05 -15.48
C ALA A 158 23.94 -12.96 -14.31
N ARG A 159 23.62 -14.27 -14.41
CA ARG A 159 23.97 -15.27 -13.38
C ARG A 159 25.48 -15.39 -13.20
N ALA A 160 26.23 -15.50 -14.29
CA ALA A 160 27.70 -15.60 -14.24
C ALA A 160 28.35 -14.38 -13.58
N ARG A 161 27.84 -13.17 -13.87
CA ARG A 161 28.34 -11.93 -13.26
C ARG A 161 27.97 -11.82 -11.77
N LEU A 162 26.77 -12.23 -11.39
CA LEU A 162 26.40 -12.35 -9.97
C LEU A 162 27.33 -13.30 -9.23
N ASP A 163 27.62 -14.47 -9.81
CA ASP A 163 28.52 -15.47 -9.24
C ASP A 163 29.95 -14.95 -9.07
N GLU A 164 30.45 -14.20 -10.05
CA GLU A 164 31.76 -13.55 -9.99
C GLU A 164 31.86 -12.58 -8.81
N VAL A 165 30.85 -11.73 -8.59
CA VAL A 165 30.85 -10.78 -7.46
C VAL A 165 30.71 -11.51 -6.13
N VAL A 166 29.78 -12.47 -6.03
CA VAL A 166 29.57 -13.28 -4.81
C VAL A 166 30.86 -13.99 -4.40
N ALA A 167 31.59 -14.58 -5.36
CA ALA A 167 32.88 -15.22 -5.08
C ALA A 167 33.89 -14.21 -4.51
N ARG A 168 34.05 -13.04 -5.14
CA ARG A 168 34.99 -12.00 -4.68
C ARG A 168 34.66 -11.48 -3.27
N VAL A 169 33.38 -11.31 -2.94
CA VAL A 169 32.98 -10.83 -1.60
C VAL A 169 33.23 -11.87 -0.52
N ARG A 170 32.99 -13.16 -0.81
CA ARG A 170 33.19 -14.26 0.15
C ARG A 170 34.62 -14.33 0.68
N ASP A 171 35.58 -13.94 -0.14
CA ASP A 171 37.01 -13.94 0.23
C ASP A 171 37.42 -12.75 1.11
N ILE A 172 36.55 -11.75 1.30
CA ILE A 172 36.84 -10.52 2.05
C ILE A 172 35.91 -10.42 3.27
N PRO A 173 36.37 -10.79 4.48
CA PRO A 173 35.51 -10.78 5.67
C PRO A 173 34.99 -9.37 5.98
N ALA A 174 33.77 -9.31 6.53
CA ALA A 174 33.20 -8.07 7.07
C ALA A 174 34.03 -7.60 8.27
N GLY A 175 34.42 -6.33 8.28
CA GLY A 175 35.21 -5.75 9.37
C GLY A 175 34.31 -5.17 10.47
N PRO A 176 34.81 -5.02 11.72
CA PRO A 176 34.04 -4.41 12.81
C PRO A 176 33.66 -2.94 12.54
N GLY A 177 34.31 -2.28 11.58
CA GLY A 177 33.95 -0.93 11.13
C GLY A 177 32.54 -0.86 10.53
N GLU A 178 32.10 -1.90 9.82
CA GLU A 178 30.76 -1.95 9.21
C GLU A 178 29.66 -1.97 10.27
N SER A 179 29.82 -2.80 11.31
CA SER A 179 28.87 -2.84 12.44
C SER A 179 28.79 -1.49 13.18
N ARG A 180 29.93 -0.79 13.35
CA ARG A 180 29.95 0.53 13.99
C ARG A 180 29.28 1.59 13.12
N ALA A 181 29.54 1.59 11.82
CA ALA A 181 28.91 2.50 10.87
C ALA A 181 27.39 2.26 10.81
N GLU A 182 26.95 1.01 10.73
CA GLU A 182 25.53 0.66 10.77
C GLU A 182 24.85 1.15 12.06
N ALA A 183 25.48 0.94 13.22
CA ALA A 183 24.94 1.42 14.50
C ALA A 183 24.76 2.95 14.51
N ALA A 184 25.72 3.70 13.95
CA ALA A 184 25.63 5.15 13.82
C ALA A 184 24.49 5.57 12.86
N ILE A 185 24.37 4.93 11.70
CA ILE A 185 23.29 5.20 10.73
C ILE A 185 21.92 4.91 11.36
N ARG A 186 21.77 3.79 12.06
CA ARG A 186 20.52 3.43 12.77
C ARG A 186 20.17 4.44 13.86
N MET A 187 21.16 4.91 14.62
CA MET A 187 20.93 5.96 15.62
C MET A 187 20.43 7.26 14.96
N LEU A 188 21.02 7.66 13.84
CA LEU A 188 20.61 8.86 13.09
C LEU A 188 19.21 8.70 12.48
N ALA A 189 18.91 7.55 11.88
CA ALA A 189 17.59 7.24 11.35
C ALA A 189 16.52 7.29 12.45
N ALA A 190 16.77 6.67 13.60
CA ALA A 190 15.85 6.68 14.74
C ALA A 190 15.64 8.10 15.32
N ARG A 191 16.66 8.95 15.31
CA ARG A 191 16.51 10.37 15.66
C ARG A 191 15.69 11.13 14.62
N GLY A 192 15.93 10.89 13.33
CA GLY A 192 15.18 11.50 12.24
C GLY A 192 13.69 11.19 12.30
N GLU A 193 13.33 9.93 12.57
CA GLU A 193 11.94 9.51 12.77
C GLU A 193 11.30 10.18 13.99
N ARG A 194 12.01 10.25 15.14
CA ARG A 194 11.49 10.91 16.36
C ARG A 194 11.36 12.42 16.25
N ALA A 195 12.30 13.08 15.57
CA ALA A 195 12.27 14.53 15.35
C ALA A 195 11.15 14.93 14.39
N ARG A 196 10.64 13.97 13.61
CA ARG A 196 9.49 14.17 12.74
C ARG A 196 8.25 14.23 13.62
N ARG A 197 7.61 15.40 13.68
CA ARG A 197 6.22 15.47 14.12
C ARG A 197 5.41 14.55 13.22
N PRO A 198 4.48 13.73 13.76
CA PRO A 198 3.44 13.18 12.92
C PRO A 198 2.87 14.38 12.15
N GLU A 199 2.86 14.29 10.81
CA GLU A 199 1.99 15.18 10.05
C GLU A 199 0.65 15.07 10.76
N PRO A 200 0.09 16.19 11.27
CA PRO A 200 -1.11 16.09 12.05
C PRO A 200 -2.10 15.35 11.15
N ALA A 201 -2.70 14.30 11.69
CA ALA A 201 -3.84 13.64 11.08
C ALA A 201 -5.02 14.63 11.14
N ASP A 202 -4.87 15.79 10.49
CA ASP A 202 -5.78 16.93 10.51
C ASP A 202 -6.94 16.72 9.54
N ALA A 203 -7.10 15.53 8.98
CA ALA A 203 -8.41 15.07 8.61
C ALA A 203 -9.02 14.46 9.87
N PRO A 204 -9.93 15.15 10.60
CA PRO A 204 -10.74 14.47 11.58
C PRO A 204 -11.30 13.20 10.94
N THR A 205 -11.44 12.12 11.71
CA THR A 205 -12.35 11.01 11.38
C THR A 205 -13.69 11.64 11.00
N GLY A 206 -13.89 11.84 9.71
CA GLY A 206 -14.72 12.91 9.20
C GLY A 206 -14.82 12.78 7.70
N LEU A 207 -15.85 13.42 7.16
CA LEU A 207 -16.17 13.30 5.74
C LEU A 207 -15.03 13.84 4.90
N LEU A 208 -14.55 13.04 3.95
CA LEU A 208 -13.66 13.54 2.91
C LEU A 208 -14.43 14.53 2.04
N ASP A 209 -13.71 15.56 1.60
CA ASP A 209 -14.10 16.40 0.48
C ASP A 209 -13.80 15.69 -0.85
N GLU A 210 -14.24 16.29 -1.96
CA GLU A 210 -14.02 15.74 -3.30
C GLU A 210 -12.52 15.54 -3.65
N PRO A 211 -11.62 16.51 -3.36
CA PRO A 211 -10.17 16.28 -3.48
C PRO A 211 -9.67 15.10 -2.64
N GLY A 212 -10.17 14.94 -1.41
CA GLY A 212 -9.87 13.81 -0.54
C GLY A 212 -10.32 12.49 -1.12
N LEU A 213 -11.53 12.43 -1.68
CA LEU A 213 -12.06 11.25 -2.36
C LEU A 213 -11.16 10.83 -3.53
N ARG A 214 -10.75 11.76 -4.39
CA ARG A 214 -9.87 11.46 -5.54
C ARG A 214 -8.51 10.89 -5.11
N ARG A 215 -7.93 11.43 -4.03
CA ARG A 215 -6.68 10.91 -3.45
C ARG A 215 -6.84 9.49 -2.89
N TRP A 216 -7.94 9.22 -2.19
CA TRP A 216 -8.17 7.92 -1.53
C TRP A 216 -8.66 6.83 -2.47
N THR A 217 -9.35 7.19 -3.54
CA THR A 217 -9.80 6.24 -4.58
C THR A 217 -8.68 5.82 -5.52
N GLY A 218 -7.54 6.50 -5.50
CA GLY A 218 -6.42 6.25 -6.40
C GLY A 218 -6.62 6.82 -7.80
N VAL A 219 -7.60 7.71 -8.00
CA VAL A 219 -7.78 8.45 -9.26
C VAL A 219 -6.54 9.32 -9.56
N ASP A 220 -5.87 9.82 -8.53
CA ASP A 220 -4.62 10.59 -8.68
C ASP A 220 -3.38 9.70 -8.91
N GLY A 221 -3.53 8.38 -9.04
CA GLY A 221 -2.43 7.45 -9.32
C GLY A 221 -1.44 7.25 -8.16
N VAL A 222 -1.75 7.75 -6.96
CA VAL A 222 -0.82 7.70 -5.81
C VAL A 222 -0.57 6.27 -5.33
N THR A 223 -1.65 5.49 -5.14
CA THR A 223 -1.62 4.07 -4.74
C THR A 223 -1.74 3.19 -5.99
N ALA A 224 -0.78 2.30 -6.22
CA ALA A 224 -0.86 1.35 -7.32
C ALA A 224 -1.94 0.27 -7.07
N ALA A 225 -2.54 -0.25 -8.15
CA ALA A 225 -3.44 -1.38 -8.06
C ALA A 225 -2.72 -2.64 -7.54
N GLY A 226 -3.45 -3.50 -6.83
CA GLY A 226 -3.00 -4.82 -6.41
C GLY A 226 -2.17 -4.88 -5.12
N THR A 227 -1.93 -3.77 -4.43
CA THR A 227 -1.14 -3.77 -3.18
C THR A 227 -1.99 -3.90 -1.92
N LEU A 228 -3.03 -3.07 -1.80
CA LEU A 228 -3.87 -2.97 -0.62
C LEU A 228 -5.34 -3.23 -0.95
N PRO A 229 -5.93 -4.33 -0.46
CA PRO A 229 -7.37 -4.55 -0.51
C PRO A 229 -8.13 -3.47 0.28
N VAL A 230 -9.18 -2.96 -0.32
CA VAL A 230 -10.06 -1.94 0.24
C VAL A 230 -11.50 -2.39 0.07
N ALA A 231 -12.25 -2.43 1.15
CA ALA A 231 -13.70 -2.56 1.07
C ALA A 231 -14.30 -1.18 0.78
N VAL A 232 -15.10 -1.11 -0.28
CA VAL A 232 -15.82 0.10 -0.69
C VAL A 232 -17.30 -0.17 -0.46
N VAL A 233 -17.92 0.64 0.38
CA VAL A 233 -19.32 0.45 0.82
C VAL A 233 -20.10 1.69 0.43
N GLY A 234 -21.12 1.52 -0.40
CA GLY A 234 -22.13 2.54 -0.61
C GLY A 234 -23.25 2.32 0.40
N VAL A 235 -23.75 3.38 0.99
CA VAL A 235 -24.81 3.36 1.99
C VAL A 235 -25.85 4.39 1.63
N ARG A 236 -27.12 4.01 1.67
CA ARG A 236 -28.25 4.92 1.59
C ARG A 236 -29.13 4.78 2.82
N VAL A 237 -29.47 5.91 3.43
CA VAL A 237 -30.32 5.99 4.63
C VAL A 237 -31.58 6.76 4.27
N ASP A 238 -32.67 6.06 3.96
CA ASP A 238 -33.95 6.66 3.61
C ASP A 238 -34.96 6.53 4.76
N GLU A 239 -36.06 7.26 4.66
CA GLU A 239 -37.28 6.90 5.38
C GLU A 239 -37.96 5.73 4.66
N PRO A 240 -38.60 4.80 5.38
CA PRO A 240 -39.40 3.75 4.75
C PRO A 240 -40.43 4.33 3.79
N ALA A 241 -40.68 3.62 2.69
CA ALA A 241 -41.73 4.01 1.75
C ALA A 241 -43.08 4.16 2.48
N GLY A 242 -43.75 5.30 2.30
CA GLY A 242 -45.04 5.61 2.95
C GLY A 242 -44.94 6.41 4.26
N ALA A 243 -43.74 6.85 4.67
CA ALA A 243 -43.60 7.79 5.77
C ALA A 243 -44.31 9.13 5.45
N PRO A 244 -45.02 9.74 6.43
CA PRO A 244 -45.74 11.00 6.22
C PRO A 244 -44.79 12.16 5.90
N GLU A 245 -45.17 13.02 4.95
CA GLU A 245 -44.40 14.24 4.62
C GLU A 245 -44.21 15.13 5.86
N ARG A 246 -42.96 15.49 6.15
CA ARG A 246 -42.59 16.22 7.37
C ARG A 246 -42.72 17.72 7.20
N PHE A 247 -43.32 18.36 8.19
CA PHE A 247 -43.35 19.82 8.32
C PHE A 247 -42.10 20.32 9.08
N GLY A 248 -41.17 20.98 8.38
CA GLY A 248 -40.16 21.88 8.98
C GLY A 248 -38.69 21.52 8.74
N ARG A 249 -37.91 22.50 8.26
CA ARG A 249 -36.48 22.34 7.90
C ARG A 249 -35.53 22.13 9.09
N ARG A 250 -35.93 22.47 10.32
CA ARG A 250 -35.05 22.42 11.51
C ARG A 250 -34.85 21.00 12.08
N SER A 251 -35.83 20.11 11.96
CA SER A 251 -35.72 18.72 12.42
C SER A 251 -34.85 17.88 11.48
N ALA A 252 -35.03 18.07 10.16
CA ALA A 252 -34.24 17.38 9.12
C ALA A 252 -32.72 17.60 9.26
N ALA A 253 -32.28 18.81 9.62
CA ALA A 253 -30.87 19.09 9.84
C ALA A 253 -30.29 18.33 11.05
N ARG A 254 -31.05 18.18 12.14
CA ARG A 254 -30.63 17.43 13.33
C ARG A 254 -30.61 15.92 13.07
N GLU A 255 -31.62 15.42 12.37
CA GLU A 255 -31.69 14.02 11.93
C GLU A 255 -30.51 13.67 11.03
N GLY A 256 -30.22 14.51 10.03
CA GLY A 256 -29.06 14.33 9.15
C GLY A 256 -27.73 14.32 9.92
N GLN A 257 -27.58 15.17 10.94
CA GLN A 257 -26.40 15.14 11.82
C GLN A 257 -26.34 13.88 12.68
N ALA A 258 -27.47 13.38 13.16
CA ALA A 258 -27.53 12.13 13.92
C ALA A 258 -27.18 10.91 13.05
N VAL A 259 -27.68 10.86 11.82
CA VAL A 259 -27.30 9.85 10.82
C VAL A 259 -25.81 9.94 10.51
N LEU A 260 -25.29 11.15 10.27
CA LEU A 260 -23.86 11.34 10.06
C LEU A 260 -23.04 10.83 11.25
N GLY A 261 -23.45 11.15 12.49
CA GLY A 261 -22.80 10.66 13.70
C GLY A 261 -22.83 9.13 13.82
N ALA A 262 -23.93 8.47 13.44
CA ALA A 262 -24.03 7.01 13.39
C ALA A 262 -23.10 6.42 12.32
N VAL A 263 -23.02 7.05 11.14
CA VAL A 263 -22.12 6.67 10.04
C VAL A 263 -20.65 6.78 10.45
N THR A 264 -20.23 7.91 11.01
CA THR A 264 -18.83 8.11 11.40
C THR A 264 -18.45 7.35 12.66
N GLY A 265 -19.42 7.06 13.55
CA GLY A 265 -19.18 6.39 14.82
C GLY A 265 -18.77 4.92 14.71
N VAL A 266 -19.01 4.26 13.57
CA VAL A 266 -18.59 2.87 13.33
C VAL A 266 -17.22 2.75 12.67
N LEU A 267 -16.60 3.86 12.29
CA LEU A 267 -15.36 3.91 11.52
C LEU A 267 -14.13 3.84 12.43
N ARG A 268 -13.11 3.11 11.97
CA ARG A 268 -11.78 3.11 12.59
C ARG A 268 -11.02 4.39 12.19
N PRO A 269 -9.94 4.76 12.91
CA PRO A 269 -9.11 5.91 12.54
C PRO A 269 -8.52 5.88 11.12
N VAL A 270 -8.42 4.69 10.52
CA VAL A 270 -7.91 4.47 9.15
C VAL A 270 -9.00 4.50 8.08
N ASP A 271 -10.26 4.39 8.49
CA ASP A 271 -11.40 4.38 7.58
C ASP A 271 -11.78 5.81 7.19
N ARG A 272 -12.43 5.96 6.04
CA ARG A 272 -12.93 7.26 5.57
C ARG A 272 -14.38 7.14 5.11
N ALA A 273 -15.13 8.22 5.30
CA ALA A 273 -16.47 8.37 4.75
C ALA A 273 -16.53 9.58 3.83
N VAL A 274 -17.41 9.55 2.84
CA VAL A 274 -17.73 10.68 1.96
C VAL A 274 -19.24 10.78 1.90
N ARG A 275 -19.78 11.99 2.00
CA ARG A 275 -21.21 12.23 1.79
C ARG A 275 -21.41 12.60 0.32
N LEU A 276 -22.02 11.69 -0.43
CA LEU A 276 -22.26 11.85 -1.88
C LEU A 276 -23.54 12.66 -2.15
N ALA A 277 -24.54 12.49 -1.29
CA ALA A 277 -25.80 13.21 -1.31
C ALA A 277 -26.34 13.31 0.13
N ASP A 278 -27.52 13.90 0.31
CA ASP A 278 -28.04 14.14 1.66
C ASP A 278 -28.22 12.86 2.50
N ASN A 279 -28.59 11.77 1.84
CA ASN A 279 -28.85 10.45 2.40
C ASN A 279 -27.91 9.35 1.86
N GLU A 280 -26.91 9.72 1.05
CA GLU A 280 -26.00 8.77 0.38
C GLU A 280 -24.57 8.98 0.89
N PHE A 281 -23.96 7.90 1.35
CA PHE A 281 -22.60 7.88 1.89
C PHE A 281 -21.76 6.81 1.19
N LEU A 282 -20.47 7.08 1.05
CA LEU A 282 -19.46 6.13 0.61
C LEU A 282 -18.47 5.91 1.75
N LEU A 283 -18.24 4.67 2.13
CA LEU A 283 -17.23 4.28 3.10
C LEU A 283 -16.07 3.60 2.38
N ILE A 284 -14.85 4.00 2.73
CA ILE A 284 -13.60 3.43 2.25
C ILE A 284 -12.94 2.80 3.47
N LEU A 285 -12.93 1.46 3.51
CA LEU A 285 -12.50 0.67 4.65
C LEU A 285 -11.27 -0.18 4.25
N PRO A 286 -10.05 0.31 4.49
CA PRO A 286 -8.85 -0.37 4.02
C PRO A 286 -8.54 -1.59 4.87
N ALA A 287 -7.82 -2.56 4.31
CA ALA A 287 -7.34 -3.74 5.03
C ALA A 287 -8.48 -4.55 5.71
N LEU A 288 -9.64 -4.62 5.06
CA LEU A 288 -10.75 -5.48 5.49
C LEU A 288 -11.04 -6.56 4.47
N THR A 289 -11.35 -7.75 4.99
CA THR A 289 -12.00 -8.82 4.22
C THR A 289 -13.49 -8.52 4.05
N GLU A 290 -14.14 -9.21 3.12
CA GLU A 290 -15.58 -9.04 2.88
C GLU A 290 -16.42 -9.33 4.15
N PRO A 291 -16.21 -10.43 4.90
CA PRO A 291 -16.95 -10.67 6.15
C PRO A 291 -16.76 -9.55 7.19
N GLN A 292 -15.55 -8.98 7.29
CA GLN A 292 -15.29 -7.87 8.21
C GLN A 292 -16.00 -6.58 7.77
N ALA A 293 -16.04 -6.31 6.46
CA ALA A 293 -16.77 -5.18 5.91
C ALA A 293 -18.29 -5.31 6.12
N VAL A 294 -18.85 -6.51 5.91
CA VAL A 294 -20.26 -6.81 6.24
C VAL A 294 -20.54 -6.53 7.72
N ALA A 295 -19.65 -6.96 8.63
CA ALA A 295 -19.80 -6.68 10.05
C ALA A 295 -19.78 -5.18 10.39
N VAL A 296 -19.04 -4.35 9.64
CA VAL A 296 -19.09 -2.88 9.78
C VAL A 296 -20.47 -2.36 9.37
N VAL A 297 -21.01 -2.84 8.25
CA VAL A 297 -22.35 -2.46 7.77
C VAL A 297 -23.44 -2.86 8.75
N GLU A 298 -23.38 -4.05 9.33
CA GLU A 298 -24.37 -4.46 10.34
C GLU A 298 -24.31 -3.59 11.61
N ARG A 299 -23.11 -3.20 12.06
CA ARG A 299 -22.97 -2.21 13.15
C ARG A 299 -23.55 -0.85 12.77
N LEU A 300 -23.37 -0.42 11.53
CA LEU A 300 -23.95 0.83 11.02
C LEU A 300 -25.48 0.77 11.04
N ARG A 301 -26.06 -0.32 10.54
CA ARG A 301 -27.52 -0.54 10.55
C ARG A 301 -28.08 -0.51 11.97
N ALA A 302 -27.41 -1.18 12.91
CA ALA A 302 -27.79 -1.15 14.32
C ALA A 302 -27.67 0.26 14.94
N ALA A 303 -26.63 1.01 14.60
CA ALA A 303 -26.44 2.38 15.07
C ALA A 303 -27.54 3.32 14.56
N VAL A 304 -27.89 3.23 13.27
CA VAL A 304 -28.96 4.03 12.65
C VAL A 304 -30.33 3.63 13.20
N ALA A 305 -30.63 2.34 13.33
CA ALA A 305 -31.86 1.87 13.96
C ALA A 305 -31.99 2.37 15.42
N GLY A 306 -30.85 2.49 16.13
CA GLY A 306 -30.80 3.04 17.48
C GLY A 306 -31.25 4.50 17.58
N LEU A 307 -31.26 5.26 16.48
CA LEU A 307 -31.70 6.67 16.45
C LEU A 307 -33.19 6.83 16.73
N ALA A 308 -34.01 5.80 16.50
CA ALA A 308 -35.45 5.82 16.82
C ALA A 308 -35.72 6.17 18.30
N ARG A 309 -34.78 5.92 19.22
CA ARG A 309 -34.88 6.33 20.63
C ARG A 309 -34.84 7.84 20.84
N GLY A 310 -34.08 8.57 20.01
CA GLY A 310 -33.97 10.03 20.06
C GLY A 310 -34.93 10.74 19.10
N TYR A 311 -35.42 10.02 18.09
CA TYR A 311 -36.30 10.51 17.03
C TYR A 311 -37.48 9.55 16.85
N PRO A 312 -38.44 9.50 17.81
CA PRO A 312 -39.49 8.47 17.87
C PRO A 312 -40.54 8.53 16.74
N PHE A 313 -40.48 9.56 15.89
CA PHE A 313 -41.34 9.72 14.72
C PHE A 313 -40.58 9.51 13.41
N VAL A 314 -39.37 8.96 13.50
CA VAL A 314 -38.44 8.79 12.38
C VAL A 314 -37.95 7.36 12.35
N ASP A 315 -38.47 6.60 11.40
CA ASP A 315 -37.89 5.32 11.04
C ASP A 315 -36.89 5.52 9.90
N PHE A 316 -35.75 4.83 10.00
CA PHE A 316 -34.70 4.85 8.99
C PHE A 316 -34.55 3.45 8.39
N ALA A 317 -34.63 3.36 7.07
CA ALA A 317 -34.24 2.21 6.29
C ALA A 317 -32.79 2.40 5.81
N VAL A 318 -31.95 1.39 6.04
CA VAL A 318 -30.54 1.41 5.59
C VAL A 318 -30.35 0.33 4.54
N HIS A 319 -29.96 0.77 3.34
CA HIS A 319 -29.53 -0.08 2.24
C HIS A 319 -28.04 0.12 1.99
N ALA A 320 -27.30 -0.96 1.85
CA ALA A 320 -25.88 -0.91 1.56
C ALA A 320 -25.49 -1.88 0.44
N ALA A 321 -24.49 -1.50 -0.34
CA ALA A 321 -23.82 -2.40 -1.26
C ALA A 321 -22.31 -2.28 -1.06
N LEU A 322 -21.60 -3.41 -1.10
CA LEU A 322 -20.15 -3.41 -0.89
C LEU A 322 -19.41 -4.38 -1.81
N THR A 323 -18.14 -4.05 -2.02
CA THR A 323 -17.17 -4.90 -2.71
C THR A 323 -15.80 -4.72 -2.06
N VAL A 324 -14.97 -5.77 -2.07
CA VAL A 324 -13.57 -5.71 -1.63
C VAL A 324 -12.68 -5.81 -2.85
N THR A 325 -11.77 -4.85 -3.03
CA THR A 325 -10.91 -4.84 -4.20
C THR A 325 -9.55 -4.21 -3.93
N ALA A 326 -8.53 -4.73 -4.61
CA ALA A 326 -7.22 -4.08 -4.70
C ALA A 326 -7.09 -3.22 -5.99
N ARG A 327 -8.12 -3.16 -6.83
CA ARG A 327 -8.09 -2.35 -8.06
C ARG A 327 -8.05 -0.86 -7.76
N ARG A 328 -7.46 -0.10 -8.68
CA ARG A 328 -7.44 1.36 -8.68
C ARG A 328 -7.76 1.86 -10.10
N PRO A 329 -8.54 2.95 -10.27
CA PRO A 329 -9.29 3.64 -9.22
C PRO A 329 -10.35 2.74 -8.56
N LEU A 330 -10.75 3.06 -7.33
CA LEU A 330 -11.78 2.30 -6.61
C LEU A 330 -13.12 2.37 -7.37
N PRO A 331 -13.93 1.29 -7.35
CA PRO A 331 -15.14 1.15 -8.17
C PRO A 331 -16.34 1.92 -7.59
N VAL A 332 -16.20 3.24 -7.42
CA VAL A 332 -17.23 4.08 -6.78
C VAL A 332 -18.54 4.06 -7.57
N ALA A 333 -18.49 4.16 -8.90
CA ALA A 333 -19.69 4.14 -9.73
C ALA A 333 -20.46 2.82 -9.61
N GLN A 334 -19.77 1.69 -9.68
CA GLN A 334 -20.39 0.36 -9.57
C GLN A 334 -21.03 0.15 -8.19
N VAL A 335 -20.37 0.62 -7.12
CA VAL A 335 -20.92 0.57 -5.76
C VAL A 335 -22.20 1.40 -5.66
N ARG A 336 -22.25 2.59 -6.25
CA ARG A 336 -23.46 3.43 -6.26
C ARG A 336 -24.60 2.77 -7.04
N ASP A 337 -24.30 2.16 -8.17
CA ASP A 337 -25.28 1.43 -8.97
C ASP A 337 -25.87 0.24 -8.20
N ALA A 338 -25.01 -0.49 -7.48
CA ALA A 338 -25.41 -1.59 -6.63
C ALA A 338 -26.28 -1.14 -5.44
N VAL A 339 -26.00 0.02 -4.83
CA VAL A 339 -26.89 0.59 -3.79
C VAL A 339 -28.24 0.96 -4.39
N ARG A 340 -28.28 1.60 -5.55
CA ARG A 340 -29.54 1.96 -6.23
C ARG A 340 -30.37 0.72 -6.54
N TRP A 341 -29.73 -0.36 -6.97
CA TRP A 341 -30.38 -1.65 -7.15
C TRP A 341 -30.91 -2.20 -5.82
N ALA A 342 -30.09 -2.22 -4.76
CA ALA A 342 -30.48 -2.75 -3.45
C ALA A 342 -31.70 -2.04 -2.86
N VAL A 343 -31.80 -0.72 -3.06
CA VAL A 343 -32.95 0.09 -2.65
C VAL A 343 -34.21 -0.30 -3.42
N ARG A 344 -34.13 -0.46 -4.74
CA ARG A 344 -35.30 -0.88 -5.56
C ARG A 344 -35.80 -2.27 -5.20
N GLU A 345 -34.89 -3.21 -4.95
CA GLU A 345 -35.23 -4.60 -4.64
C GLU A 345 -35.53 -4.82 -3.15
N GLY A 346 -35.40 -3.79 -2.31
CA GLY A 346 -35.59 -3.91 -0.86
C GLY A 346 -34.52 -4.77 -0.15
N VAL A 347 -33.36 -4.95 -0.77
CA VAL A 347 -32.24 -5.72 -0.20
C VAL A 347 -31.48 -4.84 0.81
N PRO A 348 -31.34 -5.25 2.08
CA PRO A 348 -30.68 -4.42 3.07
C PRO A 348 -29.15 -4.30 2.88
N VAL A 349 -28.50 -5.41 2.52
CA VAL A 349 -27.05 -5.47 2.27
C VAL A 349 -26.78 -6.36 1.06
N ALA A 350 -26.13 -5.82 0.04
CA ALA A 350 -25.69 -6.55 -1.14
C ALA A 350 -24.16 -6.62 -1.19
N THR A 351 -23.60 -7.80 -1.47
CA THR A 351 -22.19 -7.93 -1.84
C THR A 351 -22.10 -8.26 -3.32
N PHE A 352 -21.06 -7.75 -4.00
CA PHE A 352 -20.83 -8.06 -5.40
C PHE A 352 -19.34 -8.17 -5.69
N ALA A 353 -19.01 -9.09 -6.59
CA ALA A 353 -17.64 -9.26 -7.05
C ALA A 353 -17.26 -8.03 -7.90
N PRO A 354 -16.05 -7.48 -7.73
CA PRO A 354 -15.56 -6.48 -8.66
C PRO A 354 -15.45 -7.13 -10.05
N GLU A 355 -16.18 -6.61 -11.04
CA GLU A 355 -16.05 -7.10 -12.43
C GLU A 355 -14.58 -7.10 -12.86
N HIS A 356 -14.13 -8.19 -13.49
CA HIS A 356 -12.82 -8.29 -14.10
C HIS A 356 -12.79 -7.35 -15.31
N ALA A 357 -12.43 -6.08 -15.11
CA ALA A 357 -11.99 -5.26 -16.23
C ALA A 357 -10.70 -5.92 -16.75
N ALA A 358 -10.79 -6.56 -17.91
CA ALA A 358 -9.63 -6.98 -18.68
C ALA A 358 -8.66 -5.80 -18.74
N ALA A 359 -7.36 -6.09 -18.62
CA ALA A 359 -6.29 -5.13 -18.80
C ALA A 359 -6.45 -4.43 -20.17
N GLY A 360 -7.15 -3.29 -20.15
CA GLY A 360 -7.48 -2.49 -21.32
C GLY A 360 -6.52 -1.32 -21.35
N THR A 361 -5.54 -1.44 -22.24
CA THR A 361 -4.75 -0.42 -22.91
C THR A 361 -5.14 1.03 -22.61
N PHE A 362 -4.23 1.75 -21.96
CA PHE A 362 -4.05 3.20 -22.14
C PHE A 362 -2.58 3.50 -22.33
#